data_AF-A0A844EDB1-F1
#
_entry.id   AF-A0A844EDB1-F1
#
_cell.length_a   1.000
_cell.length_b   1.000
_cell.length_c   1.000
_cell.angle_alpha   90.00
_cell.angle_beta   90.00
_cell.angle_gamma   90.00
#
_symmetry.space_group_name_H-M   'P 1'
#
loop_
_entity.id
_entity.type
_entity.pdbx_description
1 polymer ?
#
loop_
_entity_poly.entity_id
_entity_poly.type
_entity_poly.pdbx_seq_one_letter_code
_entity_poly.pdbx_strand_id
1 'polypeptide(L)'
;AFQASVIILILIVVIIIPVEYWAQVGGFGLEDSEELEGLSTYVGINFTKVAIATAILSSLGAVAEAAIAISSGLDEIVTQHKEITSSQLFLDGTIIGKQIIGTAVNTLFFGFFGSSLALFIWFYGLNYSFGEILNDKVFAAELIAIVISLIGVVTTIPITTWIMSFKLKRLHKTQLKE
;
A
#
# COMPACT_ATOMS: atom_id res chain seq x y z
N ALA A 1 5.23 9.12 12.97
CA ALA A 1 5.06 9.09 11.51
C ALA A 1 6.36 8.81 10.76
N PHE A 2 7.23 9.80 10.50
CA PHE A 2 8.34 9.70 9.53
C PHE A 2 9.22 8.43 9.62
N GLN A 3 9.74 8.10 10.80
CA GLN A 3 10.58 6.90 11.00
C GLN A 3 9.85 5.59 10.65
N ALA A 4 8.57 5.48 10.98
CA ALA A 4 7.78 4.31 10.65
C ALA A 4 7.62 4.20 9.13
N SER A 5 7.24 5.29 8.47
CA SER A 5 7.04 5.35 7.02
C SER A 5 8.30 4.96 6.23
N VAL A 6 9.49 5.38 6.67
CA VAL A 6 10.76 4.98 6.03
C VAL A 6 11.02 3.47 6.19
N ILE A 7 10.77 2.90 7.37
CA ILE A 7 10.93 1.45 7.60
C ILE A 7 9.97 0.67 6.71
N ILE A 8 8.70 1.09 6.67
CA ILE A 8 7.67 0.44 5.86
C ILE A 8 8.01 0.54 4.38
N LEU A 9 8.49 1.70 3.91
CA LEU A 9 8.93 1.91 2.53
C LEU A 9 10.02 0.89 2.15
N ILE A 10 11.03 0.72 2.99
CA ILE A 10 12.11 -0.25 2.72
C ILE A 10 11.53 -1.67 2.66
N LEU A 11 10.63 -2.03 3.58
CA LEU A 11 10.00 -3.35 3.60
C LEU A 11 9.17 -3.61 2.34
N ILE A 12 8.33 -2.66 1.90
CA ILE A 12 7.52 -2.83 0.69
C ILE A 12 8.39 -2.88 -0.56
N VAL A 13 9.48 -2.10 -0.66
CA VAL A 13 10.40 -2.14 -1.81
C VAL A 13 11.07 -3.51 -1.93
N VAL A 14 11.47 -4.10 -0.79
CA VAL A 14 12.03 -5.46 -0.74
C VAL A 14 11.02 -6.51 -1.23
N ILE A 15 9.71 -6.26 -1.10
CA ILE A 15 8.65 -7.14 -1.60
C ILE A 15 8.36 -6.84 -3.09
N ILE A 16 8.25 -5.57 -3.48
CA ILE A 16 7.87 -5.16 -4.85
C ILE A 16 8.86 -5.67 -5.88
N ILE A 17 10.16 -5.46 -5.65
CA ILE A 17 11.20 -5.81 -6.65
C ILE A 17 11.12 -7.27 -7.09
N PRO A 18 11.17 -8.29 -6.19
CA PRO A 18 11.09 -9.68 -6.61
C PRO A 18 9.73 -10.05 -7.19
N VAL A 19 8.63 -9.51 -6.64
CA VAL A 19 7.28 -9.82 -7.14
C VAL A 19 7.11 -9.32 -8.57
N GLU A 20 7.46 -8.07 -8.86
CA GLU A 20 7.39 -7.49 -10.20
C GLU A 20 8.33 -8.20 -11.19
N TYR A 21 9.52 -8.61 -10.73
CA TYR A 21 10.47 -9.33 -11.56
C TYR A 21 9.94 -10.72 -11.96
N TRP A 22 9.30 -11.44 -11.03
CA TRP A 22 8.72 -12.76 -11.30
C TRP A 22 7.39 -12.69 -12.07
N ALA A 23 6.57 -11.68 -11.80
CA ALA A 23 5.27 -11.53 -12.45
C ALA A 23 5.41 -11.08 -13.91
N GLN A 24 6.50 -10.39 -14.26
CA GLN A 24 6.79 -9.92 -15.63
C GLN A 24 5.66 -9.10 -16.25
N VAL A 25 4.92 -8.37 -15.42
CA VAL A 25 3.75 -7.56 -15.80
C VAL A 25 4.11 -6.24 -16.47
N GLY A 26 5.41 -5.92 -16.62
CA GLY A 26 5.85 -4.72 -17.30
C GLY A 26 5.53 -4.69 -18.80
N GLY A 27 5.13 -3.52 -19.29
CA GLY A 27 4.94 -3.23 -20.70
C GLY A 27 3.47 -3.00 -21.04
N PHE A 28 3.15 -3.10 -22.32
CA PHE A 28 1.79 -2.93 -22.82
C PHE A 28 1.04 -4.26 -22.87
N GLY A 29 -0.25 -4.20 -22.55
CA GLY A 29 -1.21 -5.29 -22.75
C GLY A 29 -1.75 -5.33 -24.18
N LEU A 30 -2.63 -6.30 -24.46
CA LEU A 30 -3.34 -6.33 -25.75
C LEU A 30 -4.38 -5.21 -25.83
N GLU A 31 -4.86 -4.80 -24.69
CA GLU A 31 -5.90 -3.81 -24.46
C GLU A 31 -5.42 -2.39 -24.77
N ASP A 32 -4.11 -2.16 -24.67
CA ASP A 32 -3.46 -0.90 -25.04
C ASP A 32 -3.27 -0.77 -26.57
N SER A 33 -3.51 -1.83 -27.35
CA SER A 33 -3.10 -1.89 -28.77
C SER A 33 -3.74 -0.82 -29.64
N GLU A 34 -5.02 -0.49 -29.39
CA GLU A 34 -5.74 0.55 -30.13
C GLU A 34 -5.18 1.95 -29.84
N GLU A 35 -4.82 2.22 -28.58
CA GLU A 35 -4.23 3.50 -28.17
C GLU A 35 -2.81 3.70 -28.72
N LEU A 36 -2.11 2.60 -28.95
CA LEU A 36 -0.73 2.58 -29.43
C LEU A 36 -0.62 2.48 -30.95
N GLU A 37 -1.73 2.41 -31.67
CA GLU A 37 -1.72 2.27 -33.13
C GLU A 37 -0.98 3.44 -33.79
N GLY A 38 0.01 3.12 -34.63
CA GLY A 38 0.85 4.12 -35.31
C GLY A 38 1.95 4.73 -34.45
N LEU A 39 2.08 4.35 -33.17
CA LEU A 39 3.19 4.74 -32.30
C LEU A 39 4.32 3.70 -32.29
N SER A 40 5.53 4.15 -31.95
CA SER A 40 6.62 3.23 -31.67
C SER A 40 6.49 2.66 -30.26
N THR A 41 6.39 1.35 -30.14
CA THR A 41 6.41 0.63 -28.85
C THR A 41 7.83 0.54 -28.25
N TYR A 42 8.85 0.95 -29.00
CA TYR A 42 10.23 1.02 -28.51
C TYR A 42 10.47 2.33 -27.74
N VAL A 43 10.26 2.27 -26.43
CA VAL A 43 10.45 3.42 -25.52
C VAL A 43 11.93 3.59 -25.12
N GLY A 44 12.77 2.57 -25.30
CA GLY A 44 14.18 2.59 -24.87
C GLY A 44 14.38 2.50 -23.34
N ILE A 45 13.32 2.23 -22.59
CA ILE A 45 13.33 2.09 -21.13
C ILE A 45 12.88 0.66 -20.77
N ASN A 46 13.44 0.11 -19.70
CA ASN A 46 13.03 -1.20 -19.19
C ASN A 46 11.67 -1.09 -18.50
N PHE A 47 10.64 -1.73 -19.07
CA PHE A 47 9.28 -1.69 -18.54
C PHE A 47 9.13 -2.33 -17.16
N THR A 48 9.92 -3.35 -16.81
CA THR A 48 9.92 -3.89 -15.45
C THR A 48 10.35 -2.84 -14.42
N LYS A 49 11.32 -1.97 -14.76
CA LYS A 49 11.70 -0.86 -13.87
C LYS A 49 10.59 0.18 -13.73
N VAL A 50 9.84 0.42 -14.80
CA VAL A 50 8.67 1.31 -14.77
C VAL A 50 7.58 0.71 -13.88
N ALA A 51 7.26 -0.58 -14.06
CA ALA A 51 6.29 -1.31 -13.23
C ALA A 51 6.67 -1.30 -11.74
N ILE A 52 7.95 -1.53 -11.42
CA ILE A 52 8.46 -1.39 -10.04
C ILE A 52 8.23 0.04 -9.52
N ALA A 53 8.52 1.06 -10.32
CA ALA A 53 8.35 2.45 -9.90
C ALA A 53 6.86 2.80 -9.68
N THR A 54 5.96 2.36 -10.56
CA THR A 54 4.51 2.59 -10.41
C THR A 54 3.95 1.84 -9.21
N ALA A 55 4.36 0.60 -8.98
CA ALA A 55 3.97 -0.18 -7.79
C ALA A 55 4.45 0.50 -6.49
N ILE A 56 5.68 1.01 -6.46
CA ILE A 56 6.20 1.77 -5.30
C ILE A 56 5.36 3.02 -5.05
N LEU A 57 5.06 3.80 -6.09
CA LEU A 57 4.27 5.02 -5.96
C LEU A 57 2.85 4.73 -5.47
N SER A 58 2.22 3.68 -6.02
CA SER A 58 0.88 3.23 -5.62
C SER A 58 0.86 2.83 -4.14
N SER A 59 1.79 1.97 -3.72
CA SER A 59 1.87 1.51 -2.32
C SER A 59 2.25 2.60 -1.34
N LEU A 60 3.09 3.56 -1.75
CA LEU A 60 3.50 4.67 -0.88
C LEU A 60 2.31 5.56 -0.51
N GLY A 61 1.38 5.80 -1.44
CA GLY A 61 0.17 6.60 -1.16
C GLY A 61 -0.66 6.00 -0.03
N ALA A 62 -1.02 4.73 -0.15
CA ALA A 62 -1.81 4.01 0.86
C ALA A 62 -1.07 3.90 2.22
N VAL A 63 0.23 3.60 2.19
CA VAL A 63 1.07 3.52 3.41
C VAL A 63 1.16 4.88 4.11
N ALA A 64 1.35 5.97 3.36
CA ALA A 64 1.46 7.31 3.93
C ALA A 64 0.14 7.74 4.60
N GLU A 65 -0.99 7.50 3.94
CA GLU A 65 -2.33 7.77 4.50
C GLU A 65 -2.54 6.99 5.80
N ALA A 66 -2.30 5.68 5.80
CA ALA A 66 -2.43 4.84 6.98
C ALA A 66 -1.49 5.28 8.13
N ALA A 67 -0.25 5.63 7.81
CA ALA A 67 0.74 6.08 8.78
C ALA A 67 0.37 7.41 9.44
N ILE A 68 -0.18 8.35 8.65
CA ILE A 68 -0.69 9.62 9.16
C ILE A 68 -1.88 9.35 10.07
N ALA A 69 -2.89 8.60 9.60
CA ALA A 69 -4.10 8.31 10.35
C ALA A 69 -3.81 7.66 11.71
N ILE A 70 -3.00 6.59 11.74
CA ILE A 70 -2.67 5.91 13.01
C ILE A 70 -1.83 6.81 13.92
N SER A 71 -0.88 7.57 13.36
CA SER A 71 -0.04 8.43 14.19
C SER A 71 -0.82 9.59 14.80
N SER A 72 -1.76 10.17 14.06
CA SER A 72 -2.64 11.23 14.56
C SER A 72 -3.56 10.71 15.66
N GLY A 73 -4.20 9.55 15.45
CA GLY A 73 -5.10 8.97 16.45
C GLY A 73 -4.37 8.59 17.75
N LEU A 74 -3.14 8.07 17.65
CA LEU A 74 -2.33 7.78 18.83
C LEU A 74 -1.84 9.04 19.55
N ASP A 75 -1.47 10.09 18.80
CA ASP A 75 -1.04 11.38 19.37
C ASP A 75 -2.18 12.06 20.14
N GLU A 76 -3.41 11.98 19.61
CA GLU A 76 -4.61 12.46 20.27
C GLU A 76 -4.84 11.74 21.61
N ILE A 77 -4.72 10.41 21.64
CA ILE A 77 -4.86 9.61 22.86
C ILE A 77 -3.82 10.04 23.90
N VAL A 78 -2.55 10.16 23.53
CA VAL A 78 -1.47 10.56 24.44
C VAL A 78 -1.70 11.96 25.00
N THR A 79 -2.22 12.87 24.16
CA THR A 79 -2.48 14.26 24.56
C THR A 79 -3.65 14.37 25.55
N GLN A 80 -4.71 13.57 25.35
CA GLN A 80 -5.88 13.55 26.23
C GLN A 80 -5.63 12.76 27.53
N HIS A 81 -4.83 11.68 27.47
CA HIS A 81 -4.57 10.79 28.59
C HIS A 81 -3.08 10.75 28.92
N LYS A 82 -2.58 11.77 29.62
CA LYS A 82 -1.15 11.91 29.96
C LYS A 82 -0.57 10.75 30.78
N GLU A 83 -1.40 10.06 31.55
CA GLU A 83 -1.00 8.91 32.39
C GLU A 83 -1.06 7.56 31.63
N ILE A 84 -1.35 7.57 30.33
CA ILE A 84 -1.50 6.33 29.56
C ILE A 84 -0.19 5.53 29.53
N THR A 85 -0.29 4.22 29.74
CA THR A 85 0.88 3.35 29.66
C THR A 85 1.20 2.98 28.21
N SER A 86 2.47 2.67 27.91
CA SER A 86 2.88 2.24 26.57
C SER A 86 2.13 0.98 26.08
N SER A 87 1.76 0.10 27.00
CA SER A 87 1.02 -1.12 26.70
C SER A 87 -0.43 -0.80 26.34
N GLN A 88 -1.07 0.13 27.07
CA GLN A 88 -2.42 0.58 26.76
C GLN A 88 -2.46 1.29 25.40
N LEU A 89 -1.51 2.18 25.13
CA LEU A 89 -1.41 2.86 23.83
C LEU A 89 -1.25 1.86 22.67
N PHE A 90 -0.56 0.75 22.89
CA PHE A 90 -0.40 -0.28 21.87
C PHE A 90 -1.72 -1.03 21.58
N LEU A 91 -2.48 -1.35 22.62
CA LEU A 91 -3.80 -1.96 22.50
C LEU A 91 -4.76 -1.02 21.77
N ASP A 92 -4.82 0.24 22.18
CA ASP A 92 -5.68 1.25 21.57
C ASP A 92 -5.31 1.48 20.10
N GLY A 93 -4.01 1.54 19.79
CA GLY A 93 -3.52 1.62 18.41
C GLY A 93 -3.90 0.41 17.55
N THR A 94 -3.96 -0.79 18.13
CA THR A 94 -4.42 -1.98 17.41
C THR A 94 -5.92 -1.90 17.09
N ILE A 95 -6.72 -1.36 18.01
CA ILE A 95 -8.18 -1.19 17.83
C ILE A 95 -8.46 -0.15 16.73
N ILE A 96 -7.83 1.03 16.81
CA ILE A 96 -7.95 2.08 15.79
C ILE A 96 -7.43 1.57 14.45
N GLY A 97 -6.29 0.88 14.48
CA GLY A 97 -5.66 0.32 13.29
C GLY A 97 -6.56 -0.62 12.49
N LYS A 98 -7.42 -1.40 13.17
CA LYS A 98 -8.41 -2.25 12.49
C LYS A 98 -9.41 -1.43 11.66
N GLN A 99 -9.82 -0.25 12.15
CA GLN A 99 -10.72 0.64 11.42
C GLN A 99 -10.01 1.25 10.21
N ILE A 100 -8.76 1.69 10.38
CA ILE A 100 -7.92 2.25 9.30
C ILE A 100 -7.71 1.22 8.18
N ILE A 101 -7.46 -0.05 8.53
CA ILE A 101 -7.36 -1.12 7.54
C ILE A 101 -8.67 -1.26 6.77
N GLY A 102 -9.82 -1.26 7.46
CA GLY A 102 -11.12 -1.35 6.83
C GLY A 102 -11.40 -0.22 5.84
N THR A 103 -11.08 1.03 6.21
CA THR A 103 -11.24 2.17 5.30
C THR A 103 -10.30 2.08 4.11
N ALA A 104 -9.03 1.73 4.32
CA ALA A 104 -8.06 1.59 3.25
C ALA A 104 -8.42 0.47 2.26
N VAL A 105 -8.90 -0.67 2.77
CA VAL A 105 -9.40 -1.77 1.92
C VAL A 105 -10.55 -1.28 1.04
N ASN A 106 -11.52 -0.56 1.61
CA ASN A 106 -12.64 -0.04 0.84
C ASN A 106 -12.19 0.94 -0.24
N THR A 107 -11.31 1.89 0.10
CA THR A 107 -10.80 2.88 -0.86
C THR A 107 -10.05 2.21 -2.00
N LEU A 108 -9.14 1.28 -1.71
CA LEU A 108 -8.38 0.56 -2.73
C LEU A 108 -9.27 -0.36 -3.57
N PHE A 109 -10.25 -1.02 -2.95
CA PHE A 109 -11.21 -1.88 -3.64
C PHE A 109 -12.05 -1.08 -4.64
N PHE A 110 -12.66 0.03 -4.20
CA PHE A 110 -13.47 0.85 -5.10
C PHE A 110 -12.63 1.57 -6.14
N GLY A 111 -11.40 1.99 -5.79
CA GLY A 111 -10.46 2.56 -6.74
C GLY A 111 -10.16 1.59 -7.87
N PHE A 112 -9.82 0.35 -7.54
CA PHE A 112 -9.55 -0.73 -8.50
C PHE A 112 -10.74 -1.05 -9.40
N PHE A 113 -11.89 -1.38 -8.81
CA PHE A 113 -13.07 -1.73 -9.61
C PHE A 113 -13.55 -0.55 -10.46
N GLY A 114 -13.33 0.68 -10.00
CA GLY A 114 -13.62 1.88 -10.76
C GLY A 114 -12.67 2.08 -11.95
N SER A 115 -11.35 1.93 -11.76
CA SER A 115 -10.34 2.08 -12.81
C SER A 115 -10.39 0.95 -13.83
N SER A 116 -10.58 -0.30 -13.39
CA SER A 116 -10.61 -1.48 -14.28
C SER A 116 -11.99 -1.76 -14.90
N LEU A 117 -12.99 -0.89 -14.77
CA LEU A 117 -14.35 -1.16 -15.28
C LEU A 117 -14.38 -1.36 -16.80
N ALA A 118 -13.67 -0.53 -17.55
CA ALA A 118 -13.56 -0.67 -19.01
C ALA A 118 -12.91 -2.00 -19.40
N LEU A 119 -11.88 -2.40 -18.64
CA LEU A 119 -11.17 -3.67 -18.82
C LEU A 119 -12.09 -4.87 -18.56
N PHE A 120 -12.95 -4.81 -17.54
CA PHE A 120 -13.95 -5.86 -17.30
C PHE A 120 -14.98 -5.98 -18.43
N ILE A 121 -15.40 -4.86 -19.03
CA ILE A 121 -16.29 -4.87 -20.20
C ILE A 121 -15.59 -5.54 -21.39
N TRP A 122 -14.30 -5.24 -21.61
CA TRP A 122 -13.48 -5.86 -22.65
C TRP A 122 -13.38 -7.38 -22.46
N PHE A 123 -13.01 -7.84 -21.27
CA PHE A 123 -12.93 -9.27 -20.94
C PHE A 123 -14.25 -9.99 -21.15
N TYR A 124 -15.36 -9.38 -20.71
CA TYR A 124 -16.68 -9.94 -20.91
C TYR A 124 -17.06 -10.00 -22.40
N GLY A 125 -16.84 -8.91 -23.14
CA GLY A 125 -17.16 -8.81 -24.56
C GLY A 125 -16.39 -9.81 -25.43
N LEU A 126 -15.14 -10.11 -25.08
CA LEU A 126 -14.28 -11.06 -25.78
C LEU A 126 -14.30 -12.48 -25.18
N ASN A 127 -15.15 -12.74 -24.18
CA ASN A 127 -15.31 -14.04 -23.53
C ASN A 127 -14.01 -14.61 -22.93
N TYR A 128 -13.21 -13.76 -22.29
CA TYR A 128 -12.00 -14.20 -21.59
C TYR A 128 -12.38 -15.18 -20.47
N SER A 129 -11.65 -16.29 -20.39
CA SER A 129 -11.72 -17.20 -19.25
C SER A 129 -11.11 -16.55 -18.01
N PHE A 130 -11.45 -17.08 -16.84
CA PHE A 130 -10.88 -16.60 -15.57
C PHE A 130 -9.34 -16.70 -15.55
N GLY A 131 -8.78 -17.73 -16.18
CA GLY A 131 -7.33 -17.90 -16.29
C GLY A 131 -6.68 -16.83 -17.17
N GLU A 132 -7.34 -16.43 -18.25
CA GLU A 132 -6.87 -15.34 -19.12
C GLU A 132 -6.94 -14.00 -18.40
N ILE A 133 -8.01 -13.72 -17.65
CA ILE A 133 -8.12 -12.48 -16.84
C ILE A 133 -6.99 -12.39 -15.82
N LEU A 134 -6.71 -13.48 -15.08
CA LEU A 134 -5.64 -13.46 -14.07
C LEU A 134 -4.22 -13.35 -14.64
N ASN A 135 -4.02 -13.77 -15.89
CA ASN A 135 -2.74 -13.65 -16.59
C ASN A 135 -2.68 -12.43 -17.50
N ASP A 136 -3.76 -11.67 -17.62
CA ASP A 136 -3.75 -10.42 -18.35
C ASP A 136 -2.74 -9.46 -17.70
N LYS A 137 -1.95 -8.81 -18.55
CA LYS A 137 -0.82 -8.01 -18.08
C LYS A 137 -1.29 -6.76 -17.33
N VAL A 138 -2.28 -6.05 -17.88
CA VAL A 138 -2.79 -4.80 -17.28
C VAL A 138 -3.46 -5.11 -15.95
N PHE A 139 -4.34 -6.12 -15.95
CA PHE A 139 -5.05 -6.56 -14.76
C PHE A 139 -4.11 -7.08 -13.67
N ALA A 140 -3.14 -7.93 -14.02
CA ALA A 140 -2.21 -8.51 -13.06
C ALA A 140 -1.31 -7.43 -12.43
N ALA A 141 -0.83 -6.44 -13.20
CA ALA A 141 -0.05 -5.33 -12.67
C ALA A 141 -0.82 -4.55 -11.61
N GLU A 142 -2.08 -4.21 -11.90
CA GLU A 142 -2.92 -3.43 -11.00
C GLU A 142 -3.28 -4.23 -9.74
N LEU A 143 -3.63 -5.52 -9.90
CA LEU A 143 -3.93 -6.41 -8.79
C LEU A 143 -2.72 -6.60 -7.85
N ILE A 144 -1.51 -6.80 -8.41
CA ILE A 144 -0.27 -6.89 -7.64
C ILE A 144 -0.04 -5.61 -6.84
N ALA A 145 -0.16 -4.45 -7.47
CA ALA A 145 0.04 -3.17 -6.82
C ALA A 145 -0.93 -2.97 -5.63
N ILE A 146 -2.19 -3.37 -5.78
CA ILE A 146 -3.20 -3.28 -4.70
C ILE A 146 -2.87 -4.22 -3.55
N VAL A 147 -2.54 -5.48 -3.85
CA VAL A 147 -2.20 -6.47 -2.82
C VAL A 147 -0.99 -6.00 -2.00
N ILE A 148 0.05 -5.51 -2.67
CA ILE A 148 1.24 -4.97 -2.00
C ILE A 148 0.86 -3.74 -1.15
N SER A 149 0.02 -2.85 -1.69
CA SER A 149 -0.44 -1.66 -0.96
C SER A 149 -1.19 -2.05 0.32
N LEU A 150 -2.05 -3.06 0.26
CA LEU A 150 -2.77 -3.59 1.42
C LEU A 150 -1.83 -4.21 2.46
N ILE A 151 -0.84 -4.99 2.02
CA ILE A 151 0.20 -5.53 2.91
C ILE A 151 0.95 -4.37 3.59
N GLY A 152 1.28 -3.32 2.83
CA GLY A 152 1.90 -2.10 3.35
C GLY A 152 1.06 -1.45 4.44
N VAL A 153 -0.25 -1.25 4.21
CA VAL A 153 -1.18 -0.68 5.19
C VAL A 153 -1.28 -1.54 6.45
N VAL A 154 -1.50 -2.85 6.30
CA VAL A 154 -1.60 -3.78 7.44
C VAL A 154 -0.33 -3.77 8.27
N THR A 155 0.84 -3.69 7.62
CA THR A 155 2.15 -3.64 8.28
C THR A 155 2.43 -2.27 8.92
N THR A 156 1.86 -1.20 8.37
CA THR A 156 2.01 0.18 8.87
C THR A 156 1.45 0.34 10.29
N ILE A 157 0.30 -0.28 10.57
CA ILE A 157 -0.39 -0.19 11.86
C ILE A 157 0.47 -0.67 13.03
N PRO A 158 0.95 -1.93 13.08
CA PRO A 158 1.73 -2.43 14.20
C PRO A 158 3.08 -1.71 14.33
N ILE A 159 3.75 -1.40 13.20
CA ILE A 159 5.06 -0.71 13.23
C ILE A 159 4.92 0.70 13.82
N THR A 160 3.94 1.47 13.34
CA THR A 160 3.76 2.86 13.81
C THR A 160 3.33 2.89 15.27
N THR A 161 2.39 2.02 15.64
CA THR A 161 1.93 1.87 17.03
C THR A 161 3.08 1.49 17.96
N TRP A 162 3.89 0.50 17.58
CA TRP A 162 5.04 0.08 18.36
C TRP A 162 6.07 1.20 18.57
N ILE A 163 6.41 1.94 17.51
CA ILE A 163 7.35 3.06 17.59
C ILE A 163 6.83 4.15 18.53
N MET A 164 5.54 4.48 18.48
CA MET A 164 4.95 5.51 19.34
C MET A 164 4.87 5.06 20.80
N SER A 165 4.42 3.83 21.07
CA SER A 165 4.43 3.25 22.42
C SER A 165 5.84 3.19 23.01
N PHE A 166 6.85 2.87 22.21
CA PHE A 166 8.24 2.87 22.65
C PHE A 166 8.75 4.28 22.99
N LYS A 167 8.40 5.29 22.18
CA LYS A 167 8.73 6.70 22.47
C LYS A 167 8.10 7.17 23.77
N LEU A 168 6.81 6.86 23.99
CA LEU A 168 6.11 7.19 25.24
C LEU A 168 6.81 6.58 26.46
N LYS A 169 7.17 5.29 26.39
CA LYS A 169 7.89 4.61 27.48
C LYS A 169 9.23 5.29 27.82
N ARG A 170 9.95 5.79 26.81
CA ARG A 170 11.20 6.53 27.02
C ARG A 170 10.95 7.89 27.70
N LEU A 171 9.90 8.61 27.29
CA LEU A 171 9.55 9.90 27.88
C LEU A 171 9.23 9.78 29.37
N HIS A 172 8.37 8.82 29.76
CA HIS A 172 8.07 8.59 31.18
C HIS A 172 9.31 8.19 31.99
N LYS A 173 10.23 7.41 31.41
CA LYS A 173 11.48 7.04 32.09
C LYS A 173 12.42 8.23 32.31
N THR A 174 12.42 9.22 31.41
CA THR A 174 13.21 10.45 31.57
C THR A 174 12.61 11.35 32.63
N GLN A 175 11.28 11.51 32.65
CA GLN A 175 10.58 12.32 33.68
C GLN A 175 10.73 11.76 35.10
N LEU A 176 10.88 10.44 35.26
CA LEU A 176 11.14 9.81 36.55
C LEU A 176 12.60 9.96 37.04
N LYS A 177 13.50 10.48 36.20
CA LYS A 177 14.92 10.69 36.53
C LYS A 177 15.27 12.15 36.86
N GLU A 178 14.38 13.08 36.53
CA GLU A 178 14.46 14.51 36.89
C GLU A 178 13.68 14.78 38.18
#